data_AF-A0A6A7SJ05-F1
#
_entry.id   AF-A0A6A7SJ05-F1
#
_cell.length_a   1.000
_cell.length_b   1.000
_cell.length_c   1.000
_cell.angle_alpha   90.00
_cell.angle_beta   90.00
_cell.angle_gamma   90.00
#
_symmetry.space_group_name_H-M   'P 1'
#
loop_
_entity.id
_entity.type
_entity.pdbx_description
1 polymer ?
#
loop_
_entity_poly.entity_id
_entity_poly.type
_entity_poly.pdbx_seq_one_letter_code
_entity_poly.pdbx_strand_id
1 'polypeptide(L)'
;MRTITADDGRSWTAFVGRESYGVHMVLFMPQSGGGACQVPLASATWLEAERELGSMTDEELLRCLNERSWPWGEGFDGSTP
;
A
#
# COMPACT_ATOMS: atom_id res chain seq x y z
N MET A 1 0.86 -5.92 9.87
CA MET A 1 0.01 -6.31 8.71
C MET A 1 -1.44 -6.19 9.11
N ARG A 2 -2.28 -5.61 8.24
CA ARG A 2 -3.73 -5.40 8.45
C ARG A 2 -4.51 -5.73 7.18
N THR A 3 -5.77 -6.10 7.33
CA THR A 3 -6.68 -6.32 6.19
C THR A 3 -7.82 -5.32 6.28
N ILE A 4 -8.14 -4.69 5.16
CA ILE A 4 -9.24 -3.73 5.01
C ILE A 4 -10.13 -4.14 3.84
N THR A 5 -11.40 -3.77 3.88
CA THR A 5 -12.34 -4.00 2.78
C THR A 5 -12.78 -2.65 2.22
N ALA A 6 -12.59 -2.44 0.93
CA ALA A 6 -12.99 -1.24 0.21
C ALA A 6 -14.50 -1.27 -0.11
N ASP A 7 -15.04 -0.10 -0.46
CA ASP A 7 -16.47 0.11 -0.76
C ASP A 7 -16.95 -0.75 -1.95
N ASP A 8 -16.05 -1.05 -2.89
CA ASP A 8 -16.32 -1.94 -4.02
C ASP A 8 -16.32 -3.44 -3.65
N GLY A 9 -16.16 -3.77 -2.37
CA GLY A 9 -16.13 -5.13 -1.85
C GLY A 9 -14.77 -5.83 -1.99
N ARG A 10 -13.75 -5.17 -2.55
CA ARG A 10 -12.39 -5.71 -2.61
C ARG A 10 -11.68 -5.67 -1.26
N SER A 11 -11.09 -6.78 -0.89
CA SER A 11 -10.23 -6.88 0.30
C SER A 11 -8.77 -6.61 -0.05
N TRP A 12 -8.14 -5.77 0.76
CA TRP A 12 -6.74 -5.35 0.62
C TRP A 12 -5.96 -5.70 1.88
N THR A 13 -4.73 -6.17 1.70
CA THR A 13 -3.78 -6.38 2.78
C THR A 13 -2.79 -5.24 2.80
N ALA A 14 -2.75 -4.49 3.90
CA ALA A 14 -1.83 -3.41 4.17
C ALA A 14 -0.65 -3.89 5.04
N PHE A 15 0.58 -3.60 4.65
CA PHE A 15 1.78 -3.91 5.41
C PHE A 15 2.87 -2.87 5.16
N VAL A 16 3.81 -2.75 6.10
CA VAL A 16 4.96 -1.86 5.92
C VAL A 16 5.93 -2.53 4.95
N GLY A 17 6.32 -1.78 3.93
CA GLY A 17 7.40 -2.08 3.02
C GLY A 17 8.51 -1.04 3.12
N ARG A 18 9.64 -1.34 2.48
CA ARG A 18 10.77 -0.43 2.37
C ARG A 18 11.24 -0.40 0.92
N GLU A 19 11.37 0.81 0.37
CA GLU A 19 11.99 1.02 -0.94
C GLU A 19 13.52 1.05 -0.84
N SER A 20 14.21 0.80 -1.95
CA SER A 20 15.68 0.68 -2.02
C SER A 20 16.42 1.91 -1.49
N TYR A 21 15.77 3.07 -1.44
CA TYR A 21 16.33 4.33 -0.94
C TYR A 21 16.08 4.57 0.56
N GLY A 22 15.53 3.58 1.28
CA GLY A 22 15.30 3.67 2.73
C GLY A 22 13.97 4.33 3.13
N VAL A 23 13.10 4.63 2.16
CA VAL A 23 11.76 5.16 2.41
C VAL A 23 10.85 4.02 2.88
N HIS A 24 10.14 4.23 4.00
CA HIS A 24 9.10 3.33 4.47
C HIS A 24 7.78 3.65 3.79
N MET A 25 7.03 2.61 3.42
CA MET A 25 5.76 2.76 2.72
C MET A 25 4.73 1.80 3.29
N VAL A 26 3.45 2.15 3.18
CA VAL A 26 2.38 1.17 3.26
C VAL A 26 2.20 0.57 1.87
N LEU A 27 2.30 -0.74 1.80
CA LEU A 27 1.99 -1.54 0.62
C LEU A 27 0.60 -2.15 0.79
N PHE A 28 -0.25 -1.92 -0.21
CA PHE A 28 -1.59 -2.46 -0.32
C PHE A 28 -1.61 -3.52 -1.41
N MET A 29 -1.83 -4.78 -1.03
CA MET A 29 -1.98 -5.89 -1.96
C MET A 29 -3.44 -6.36 -2.00
N PRO A 30 -4.09 -6.40 -3.18
CA PRO A 30 -5.44 -6.93 -3.29
C PRO A 30 -5.43 -8.44 -3.08
N GLN A 31 -6.36 -8.97 -2.29
CA GLN A 31 -6.45 -10.41 -2.03
C GLN A 31 -6.88 -11.23 -3.26
N SER A 32 -7.63 -10.61 -4.17
CA SER A 32 -8.09 -11.23 -5.42
C SER A 32 -7.01 -11.30 -6.52
N GLY A 33 -5.78 -10.82 -6.23
CA GLY A 33 -4.78 -10.52 -7.26
C GLY A 33 -5.05 -9.19 -7.96
N GLY A 34 -4.01 -8.61 -8.57
CA GLY A 34 -4.06 -7.30 -9.22
C GLY A 34 -2.84 -6.44 -8.90
N GLY A 35 -2.88 -5.17 -9.33
CA GLY A 35 -1.83 -4.20 -9.06
C GLY A 35 -1.74 -3.84 -7.58
N ALA A 36 -0.52 -3.82 -7.04
CA ALA A 36 -0.27 -3.31 -5.70
C ALA A 36 -0.30 -1.77 -5.71
N CYS A 37 -0.73 -1.18 -4.60
CA CYS A 37 -0.66 0.26 -4.36
C CYS A 37 0.36 0.54 -3.25
N GLN A 38 1.11 1.62 -3.37
CA GLN A 38 2.12 2.00 -2.37
C GLN A 38 1.99 3.46 -1.97
N VAL A 39 2.11 3.72 -0.67
CA VAL A 39 1.90 5.03 -0.05
C VAL A 39 3.07 5.31 0.88
N PRO A 40 3.95 6.29 0.62
CA PRO A 40 5.00 6.65 1.55
C PRO A 40 4.46 7.05 2.93
N LEU A 41 5.15 6.56 3.96
CA LEU A 41 4.98 6.91 5.35
C LEU A 41 5.93 8.04 5.72
N ALA A 42 5.57 8.83 6.74
CA ALA A 42 6.47 9.86 7.27
C ALA A 42 7.55 9.27 8.19
N SER A 43 7.37 8.03 8.63
CA SER A 43 8.25 7.33 9.56
C SER A 43 9.68 7.13 9.05
N ALA A 44 10.65 7.55 9.88
CA ALA A 44 12.07 7.41 9.59
C ALA A 44 12.62 6.00 9.91
N THR A 45 11.95 5.27 10.81
CA THR A 45 12.33 3.91 11.20
C THR A 45 11.23 2.90 10.95
N TRP A 46 11.61 1.63 10.82
CA TRP A 46 10.67 0.53 10.63
C TRP A 46 9.66 0.41 11.79
N LEU A 47 10.13 0.57 13.03
CA LEU A 47 9.27 0.50 14.21
C LEU A 47 8.23 1.63 14.24
N GLU A 48 8.63 2.84 13.85
CA GLU A 48 7.69 3.96 13.71
C GLU A 48 6.69 3.69 12.60
N ALA A 49 7.13 3.14 11.47
CA ALA A 49 6.26 2.80 10.35
C ALA A 49 5.21 1.74 10.73
N GLU A 50 5.60 0.71 11.49
CA GLU A 50 4.66 -0.30 11.99
C GLU A 50 3.68 0.28 13.01
N ARG A 51 4.13 1.20 13.87
CA ARG A 51 3.24 1.93 14.79
C ARG A 51 2.28 2.84 14.03
N GLU A 52 2.76 3.56 13.02
CA GLU A 52 1.97 4.44 12.17
C GLU A 52 0.86 3.63 11.49
N LEU A 53 1.22 2.53 10.81
CA LEU A 53 0.24 1.61 10.20
C LEU A 53 -0.72 0.99 11.25
N GLY A 54 -0.21 0.64 12.43
CA GLY A 54 -1.03 0.10 13.52
C GLY A 54 -2.03 1.10 14.08
N SER A 55 -1.70 2.40 14.04
CA SER A 55 -2.54 3.49 14.53
C SER A 55 -3.57 4.00 13.53
N MET A 56 -3.34 3.79 12.23
CA MET A 56 -4.28 4.21 11.19
C MET A 56 -5.63 3.51 11.32
N THR A 57 -6.72 4.24 11.13
CA THR A 57 -8.05 3.64 11.05
C THR A 57 -8.27 2.99 9.68
N ASP A 58 -9.27 2.11 9.58
CA ASP A 58 -9.62 1.51 8.29
C ASP A 58 -10.06 2.61 7.29
N GLU A 59 -10.75 3.66 7.75
CA GLU A 59 -11.12 4.84 6.94
C GLU A 59 -9.88 5.58 6.41
N GLU A 60 -8.86 5.78 7.24
CA GLU A 60 -7.61 6.42 6.81
C GLU A 60 -6.86 5.57 5.78
N LEU A 61 -6.83 4.25 5.97
CA LEU A 61 -6.22 3.32 5.03
C LEU A 61 -6.97 3.28 3.70
N LEU A 62 -8.30 3.32 3.74
CA LEU A 62 -9.14 3.41 2.55
C LEU A 62 -8.97 4.75 1.84
N ARG A 63 -8.82 5.85 2.57
CA ARG A 63 -8.50 7.16 2.00
C ARG A 63 -7.14 7.12 1.31
N CYS A 64 -6.10 6.61 1.96
CA CYS A 64 -4.77 6.43 1.38
C CYS A 64 -4.80 5.56 0.12
N LEU A 65 -5.57 4.47 0.13
CA LEU A 65 -5.77 3.61 -1.02
C LEU A 65 -6.45 4.37 -2.17
N ASN A 66 -7.52 5.12 -1.91
CA ASN A 66 -8.26 5.85 -2.93
C ASN A 66 -7.44 7.01 -3.53
N GLU A 67 -6.81 7.84 -2.69
CA GLU A 67 -6.04 9.02 -3.11
C GLU A 67 -4.80 8.65 -3.94
N ARG A 68 -4.25 7.44 -3.75
CA ARG A 68 -3.07 6.95 -4.46
C ARG A 68 -3.33 5.72 -5.31
N SER A 69 -4.60 5.37 -5.57
CA SER A 69 -4.98 4.31 -6.51
C SER A 69 -4.67 4.70 -7.96
N TRP A 70 -3.38 4.76 -8.29
CA TRP A 70 -2.90 4.68 -9.65
C TRP A 70 -2.19 3.33 -9.81
N PRO A 71 -2.65 2.46 -10.72
CA PRO A 71 -2.14 1.10 -10.79
C PRO A 71 -0.69 1.13 -11.26
N TRP A 72 0.22 0.60 -10.45
CA TRP A 72 1.39 -0.06 -11.02
C TRP A 72 0.87 -1.34 -11.70
N GLY A 73 0.42 -1.17 -12.95
CA GLY A 73 -0.29 -2.20 -13.71
C GLY A 73 -0.59 -1.87 -15.18
N GLU A 74 -0.23 -0.69 -15.69
CA GLU A 74 -0.14 -0.44 -17.14
C GLU A 74 1.31 -0.05 -17.46
N GLY A 75 2.14 -1.05 -17.81
CA GLY A 75 3.48 -0.75 -18.35
C GLY A 75 4.62 -1.71 -18.07
N PHE A 76 4.42 -2.85 -17.39
CA PHE A 76 5.40 -3.94 -17.46
C PHE A 76 4.93 -5.00 -18.48
N ASP A 77 4.72 -4.54 -19.71
CA ASP A 77 4.94 -5.44 -20.84
C ASP A 77 6.44 -5.67 -20.87
N GLY A 78 6.87 -6.92 -20.70
CA GLY A 78 8.28 -7.32 -20.79
C GLY A 78 8.87 -7.15 -22.20
N SER A 79 8.42 -6.15 -22.97
CA SER A 79 8.98 -5.74 -24.24
C SER A 79 9.52 -4.32 -24.10
N THR A 80 10.82 -4.20 -23.92
CA THR A 80 11.57 -3.16 -24.61
C THR A 80 12.92 -3.78 -25.01
N PRO A 81 13.47 -3.36 -26.16
CA PRO A 81 14.12 -4.17 -27.19
C PRO A 81 15.52 -4.71 -26.87
#